data_AF-A0A3B1CTR7-F1
#
_entry.id   AF-A0A3B1CTR7-F1
#
_cell.length_a   1.000
_cell.length_b   1.000
_cell.length_c   1.000
_cell.angle_alpha   90.00
_cell.angle_beta   90.00
_cell.angle_gamma   90.00
#
_symmetry.space_group_name_H-M   'P 1'
#
loop_
_entity.id
_entity.type
_entity.pdbx_description
1 polymer ?
#
loop_
_entity_poly.entity_id
_entity_poly.type
_entity_poly.pdbx_seq_one_letter_code
_entity_poly.pdbx_strand_id
1 'polypeptide(L)'
;MSNINTGTQIRHALIKSSVWGAAAQAGAGHGIELTGQTLSHTIESIPDNSLGRPHLTGADKGNTKVEGALESNARYADLLGLALVAGSSPAPVASGTITYTHTLTPADSVDGLHATFIEKRKSYTLESELKPGGFTLYGEAGRAMSLRLAVSGFDIVEDSSVNTISTFASVTIPDTGNRLLFADSVVRMNTASGAALGTGDVIYPNRIEFSYKRSLRGLYTGQYTVTRGQVTTDRIDEPVNSGAAIVTLRLNFPSNSDAVLLTDFKADVAKKIDIVFTGRQIESGFNRKFSLEIPDARITSMTVFDSSRGRLVQSAQFTAAIPASAPSGMSAITTPWRIKVTNTNSASYLA
;
A
#
# COMPACT_ATOMS: atom_id res chain seq x y z
N MET A 1 -9.39 -20.55 6.63
CA MET A 1 -8.88 -21.77 5.97
C MET A 1 -7.51 -21.44 5.39
N SER A 2 -6.45 -22.14 5.79
CA SER A 2 -5.11 -21.90 5.24
C SER A 2 -5.00 -22.59 3.88
N ASN A 3 -4.97 -21.81 2.80
CA ASN A 3 -4.72 -22.33 1.47
C ASN A 3 -3.23 -22.70 1.33
N ILE A 4 -2.94 -24.00 1.34
CA ILE A 4 -1.63 -24.53 0.95
C ILE A 4 -1.50 -24.32 -0.56
N ASN A 5 -0.54 -23.50 -0.98
CA ASN A 5 -0.22 -23.23 -2.38
C ASN A 5 0.45 -24.44 -3.02
N THR A 6 -0.34 -25.29 -3.67
CA THR A 6 0.15 -26.35 -4.56
C THR A 6 0.40 -25.75 -5.96
N GLY A 7 1.65 -25.37 -6.26
CA GLY A 7 2.19 -25.26 -7.63
C GLY A 7 1.65 -24.16 -8.57
N THR A 8 2.53 -23.21 -8.91
CA THR A 8 2.71 -22.55 -10.23
C THR A 8 1.58 -21.81 -10.96
N GLN A 9 0.33 -21.78 -10.49
CA GLN A 9 -0.70 -20.97 -11.17
C GLN A 9 -0.80 -19.57 -10.54
N ILE A 10 -0.68 -18.53 -11.38
CA ILE A 10 -1.08 -17.16 -11.02
C ILE A 10 -2.55 -17.20 -10.65
N ARG A 11 -2.88 -16.75 -9.44
CA ARG A 11 -4.27 -16.76 -8.94
C ARG A 11 -4.88 -15.37 -8.82
N HIS A 12 -4.07 -14.32 -8.92
CA HIS A 12 -4.54 -12.97 -8.65
C HIS A 12 -4.07 -12.01 -9.72
N ALA A 13 -4.92 -11.04 -10.05
CA ALA A 13 -4.59 -9.91 -10.92
C ALA A 13 -5.15 -8.61 -10.35
N LEU A 14 -4.49 -7.50 -10.69
CA LEU A 14 -4.95 -6.16 -10.41
C LEU A 14 -4.74 -5.31 -11.67
N ILE A 15 -5.78 -4.64 -12.12
CA ILE A 15 -5.73 -3.74 -13.28
C ILE A 15 -6.47 -2.46 -12.94
N LYS A 16 -5.94 -1.30 -13.36
CA LYS A 16 -6.61 -0.02 -13.18
C LYS A 16 -7.93 -0.02 -13.96
N SER A 17 -8.99 0.46 -13.31
CA SER A 17 -10.31 0.60 -13.89
C SER A 17 -10.59 2.05 -14.25
N SER A 18 -11.45 2.27 -15.25
CA SER A 18 -11.84 3.61 -15.69
C SER A 18 -13.17 4.09 -15.10
N VAL A 19 -14.02 3.16 -14.64
CA VAL A 19 -15.38 3.45 -14.13
C VAL A 19 -15.61 2.67 -12.84
N TRP A 20 -16.08 3.34 -11.79
CA TRP A 20 -16.35 2.69 -10.50
C TRP A 20 -17.53 1.71 -10.65
N GLY A 21 -17.34 0.49 -10.16
CA GLY A 21 -18.34 -0.58 -10.25
C GLY A 21 -18.43 -1.29 -11.60
N ALA A 22 -17.51 -1.00 -12.54
CA ALA A 22 -17.40 -1.72 -13.81
C ALA A 22 -16.02 -2.37 -13.96
N ALA A 23 -16.00 -3.65 -14.28
CA ALA A 23 -14.78 -4.43 -14.37
C ALA A 23 -13.97 -4.15 -15.64
N ALA A 24 -12.66 -4.02 -15.46
CA ALA A 24 -11.67 -4.01 -16.52
C ALA A 24 -11.09 -5.42 -16.72
N GLN A 25 -10.87 -5.80 -17.97
CA GLN A 25 -10.32 -7.10 -18.31
C GLN A 25 -8.80 -7.13 -18.06
N ALA A 26 -8.33 -8.06 -17.23
CA ALA A 26 -6.91 -8.30 -17.01
C ALA A 26 -6.27 -9.05 -18.19
N GLY A 27 -4.96 -8.82 -18.36
CA GLY A 27 -4.15 -9.42 -19.41
C GLY A 27 -2.70 -9.59 -18.96
N ALA A 28 -1.79 -9.70 -19.92
CA ALA A 28 -0.37 -9.85 -19.65
C ALA A 28 0.18 -8.70 -18.79
N GLY A 29 0.96 -9.01 -17.76
CA GLY A 29 1.56 -8.05 -16.85
C GLY A 29 0.66 -7.54 -15.73
N HIS A 30 -0.62 -7.96 -15.65
CA HIS A 30 -1.52 -7.55 -14.57
C HIS A 30 -1.56 -8.55 -13.40
N GLY A 31 -0.77 -9.62 -13.45
CA GLY A 31 -0.72 -10.63 -12.40
C GLY A 31 0.02 -10.13 -11.17
N ILE A 32 -0.52 -10.45 -9.99
CA ILE A 32 0.06 -10.07 -8.69
C ILE A 32 0.31 -11.31 -7.82
N GLU A 33 1.34 -11.26 -6.97
CA GLU A 33 1.62 -12.33 -6.01
C GLU A 33 1.16 -11.97 -4.60
N LEU A 34 0.03 -12.52 -4.18
CA LEU A 34 -0.45 -12.36 -2.82
C LEU A 34 0.05 -13.49 -1.91
N THR A 35 0.54 -13.12 -0.72
CA THR A 35 0.78 -14.02 0.41
C THR A 35 -0.48 -14.20 1.26
N GLY A 36 -1.42 -13.27 1.17
CA GLY A 36 -2.71 -13.35 1.85
C GLY A 36 -3.71 -12.30 1.35
N GLN A 37 -4.99 -12.51 1.66
CA GLN A 37 -6.03 -11.50 1.54
C GLN A 37 -7.06 -11.65 2.66
N THR A 38 -7.66 -10.53 3.07
CA THR A 38 -8.72 -10.50 4.09
C THR A 38 -9.98 -9.81 3.57
N LEU A 39 -10.22 -9.84 2.27
CA LEU A 39 -11.43 -9.28 1.67
C LEU A 39 -12.66 -9.98 2.26
N SER A 40 -13.57 -9.19 2.80
CA SER A 40 -14.85 -9.63 3.33
C SER A 40 -15.99 -8.90 2.64
N HIS A 41 -17.05 -9.64 2.34
CA HIS A 41 -18.33 -9.10 1.86
C HIS A 41 -19.35 -9.28 2.98
N THR A 42 -19.84 -8.17 3.51
CA THR A 42 -20.83 -8.14 4.58
C THR A 42 -22.04 -7.33 4.15
N ILE A 43 -23.23 -7.78 4.53
CA ILE A 43 -24.47 -7.04 4.35
C ILE A 43 -24.92 -6.61 5.75
N GLU A 44 -25.15 -5.31 5.94
CA GLU A 44 -25.65 -4.77 7.18
C GLU A 44 -27.01 -5.39 7.53
N SER A 45 -27.22 -5.67 8.81
CA SER A 45 -28.49 -6.15 9.33
C SER A 45 -29.10 -5.02 10.16
N ILE A 46 -30.24 -4.49 9.75
CA ILE A 46 -30.96 -3.41 10.42
C ILE A 46 -32.07 -4.06 11.24
N PRO A 47 -31.94 -4.17 12.57
CA PRO A 47 -32.96 -4.82 13.39
C PRO A 47 -34.27 -4.04 13.37
N ASP A 48 -35.39 -4.74 13.17
CA ASP A 48 -36.71 -4.11 13.30
C ASP A 48 -37.10 -4.03 14.79
N ASN A 49 -37.02 -2.83 15.34
CA ASN A 49 -37.42 -2.51 16.71
C ASN A 49 -38.71 -1.68 16.77
N SER A 50 -39.44 -1.55 15.64
CA SER A 50 -40.59 -0.63 15.50
C SER A 50 -41.71 -0.92 16.50
N LEU A 51 -41.82 -2.16 16.96
CA LEU A 51 -42.87 -2.60 17.90
C LEU A 51 -42.47 -2.48 19.39
N GLY A 52 -41.27 -2.00 19.72
CA GLY A 52 -40.81 -1.81 21.10
C GLY A 52 -40.78 -3.09 21.96
N ARG A 53 -40.71 -4.27 21.33
CA ARG A 53 -40.72 -5.56 22.02
C ARG A 53 -39.36 -5.87 22.65
N PRO A 54 -39.31 -6.63 23.75
CA PRO A 54 -38.04 -7.04 24.38
C PRO A 54 -37.20 -7.99 23.50
N HIS A 55 -37.79 -8.55 22.44
CA HIS A 55 -37.12 -9.41 21.47
C HIS A 55 -37.42 -8.94 20.04
N LEU A 56 -36.38 -8.95 19.20
CA LEU A 56 -36.46 -8.60 17.79
C LEU A 56 -37.24 -9.66 17.01
N THR A 57 -38.17 -9.24 16.16
CA THR A 57 -38.99 -10.12 15.33
C THR A 57 -38.42 -10.32 13.93
N GLY A 58 -37.47 -9.49 13.51
CA GLY A 58 -36.83 -9.54 12.20
C GLY A 58 -35.71 -8.53 12.06
N ALA A 59 -35.07 -8.53 10.90
CA ALA A 59 -34.11 -7.50 10.52
C ALA A 59 -34.14 -7.31 9.00
N ASP A 60 -34.12 -6.05 8.59
CA ASP A 60 -33.95 -5.66 7.19
C ASP A 60 -32.48 -5.75 6.79
N LYS A 61 -32.24 -5.83 5.48
CA LYS A 61 -30.89 -5.76 4.93
C LYS A 61 -30.56 -4.32 4.60
N GLY A 62 -29.45 -3.85 5.16
CA GLY A 62 -28.90 -2.53 4.88
C GLY A 62 -27.85 -2.59 3.78
N ASN A 63 -26.81 -1.78 3.96
CA ASN A 63 -25.76 -1.58 2.96
C ASN A 63 -24.88 -2.81 2.75
N THR A 64 -24.44 -2.99 1.51
CA THR A 64 -23.40 -3.96 1.16
C THR A 64 -22.02 -3.33 1.34
N LYS A 65 -21.16 -3.96 2.13
CA LYS A 65 -19.80 -3.50 2.39
C LYS A 65 -18.79 -4.55 1.94
N VAL A 66 -17.81 -4.11 1.16
CA VAL A 66 -16.62 -4.88 0.82
C VAL A 66 -15.40 -4.14 1.36
N GLU A 67 -14.61 -4.79 2.20
CA GLU A 67 -13.39 -4.21 2.75
C GLU A 67 -12.38 -5.31 3.09
N GLY A 68 -11.12 -4.91 3.21
CA GLY A 68 -10.08 -5.82 3.68
C GLY A 68 -8.69 -5.32 3.33
N ALA A 69 -7.79 -6.27 3.15
CA ALA A 69 -6.43 -5.99 2.70
C ALA A 69 -5.94 -7.06 1.74
N LEU A 70 -5.04 -6.65 0.84
CA LEU A 70 -4.23 -7.51 0.00
C LEU A 70 -2.80 -7.49 0.55
N GLU A 71 -2.23 -8.66 0.83
CA GLU A 71 -0.89 -8.80 1.42
C GLU A 71 0.03 -9.53 0.44
N SER A 72 1.23 -8.98 0.24
CA SER A 72 2.25 -9.53 -0.65
C SER A 72 3.66 -9.30 -0.09
N ASN A 73 4.66 -9.95 -0.68
CA ASN A 73 6.03 -9.48 -0.53
C ASN A 73 6.22 -8.22 -1.38
N ALA A 74 6.86 -7.18 -0.84
CA ALA A 74 7.17 -6.00 -1.62
C ALA A 74 8.20 -6.33 -2.71
N ARG A 75 8.01 -5.76 -3.90
CA ARG A 75 8.82 -6.00 -5.11
C ARG A 75 9.22 -4.69 -5.79
N TYR A 76 10.20 -4.78 -6.70
CA TYR A 76 10.61 -3.63 -7.54
C TYR A 76 9.68 -3.40 -8.74
N ALA A 77 8.74 -4.33 -8.97
CA ALA A 77 7.68 -4.24 -9.97
C ALA A 77 6.31 -4.36 -9.27
N ASP A 78 5.23 -4.35 -10.06
CA ASP A 78 3.85 -4.46 -9.56
C ASP A 78 3.49 -3.35 -8.57
N LEU A 79 3.67 -2.10 -9.02
CA LEU A 79 3.48 -0.91 -8.19
C LEU A 79 2.08 -0.31 -8.34
N LEU A 80 1.15 -0.94 -9.06
CA LEU A 80 -0.17 -0.39 -9.34
C LEU A 80 -0.92 -0.03 -8.05
N GLY A 81 -0.95 -0.95 -7.07
CA GLY A 81 -1.59 -0.68 -5.79
C GLY A 81 -0.98 0.51 -5.05
N LEU A 82 0.36 0.62 -5.02
CA LEU A 82 1.05 1.78 -4.44
C LEU A 82 0.77 3.06 -5.23
N ALA A 83 0.70 2.99 -6.56
CA ALA A 83 0.44 4.13 -7.42
C ALA A 83 -0.99 4.65 -7.24
N LEU A 84 -1.99 3.75 -7.11
CA LEU A 84 -3.37 4.10 -6.78
C LEU A 84 -3.45 4.76 -5.40
N VAL A 85 -2.78 4.19 -4.38
CA VAL A 85 -2.71 4.80 -3.05
C VAL A 85 -1.90 6.09 -3.06
N ALA A 86 -0.96 6.33 -3.97
CA ALA A 86 -0.24 7.60 -4.10
C ALA A 86 -1.11 8.65 -4.80
N GLY A 87 -1.83 8.26 -5.84
CA GLY A 87 -2.60 9.16 -6.70
C GLY A 87 -1.78 9.88 -7.77
N SER A 88 -0.45 9.72 -7.76
CA SER A 88 0.44 10.25 -8.78
C SER A 88 1.47 9.22 -9.18
N SER A 89 1.56 8.98 -10.48
CA SER A 89 2.57 8.18 -11.17
C SER A 89 2.76 8.81 -12.56
N PRO A 90 3.57 9.87 -12.70
CA PRO A 90 3.91 10.40 -14.02
C PRO A 90 4.57 9.33 -14.90
N ALA A 91 4.71 9.62 -16.19
CA ALA A 91 5.48 8.78 -17.09
C ALA A 91 6.90 8.56 -16.52
N PRO A 92 7.40 7.31 -16.51
CA PRO A 92 8.70 7.04 -15.93
C PRO A 92 9.81 7.65 -16.78
N VAL A 93 10.92 8.02 -16.13
CA VAL A 93 12.08 8.60 -16.80
C VAL A 93 13.02 7.48 -17.23
N ALA A 94 13.30 7.39 -18.53
CA ALA A 94 14.33 6.49 -19.04
C ALA A 94 15.68 6.85 -18.40
N SER A 95 16.26 5.88 -17.68
CA SER A 95 17.57 6.00 -17.04
C SER A 95 18.64 5.22 -17.79
N GLY A 96 18.24 4.26 -18.62
CA GLY A 96 19.08 3.48 -19.53
C GLY A 96 18.27 2.99 -20.74
N THR A 97 18.73 1.98 -21.46
CA THR A 97 18.05 1.46 -22.66
C THR A 97 16.79 0.69 -22.31
N ILE A 98 16.83 -0.10 -21.23
CA ILE A 98 15.69 -0.87 -20.71
C ILE A 98 15.40 -0.56 -19.24
N THR A 99 15.99 0.52 -18.72
CA THR A 99 15.86 0.95 -17.32
C THR A 99 15.03 2.22 -17.22
N TYR A 100 14.02 2.18 -16.36
CA TYR A 100 13.07 3.27 -16.16
C TYR A 100 12.93 3.56 -14.67
N THR A 101 12.93 4.85 -14.32
CA THR A 101 12.72 5.31 -12.94
C THR A 101 11.32 5.90 -12.80
N HIS A 102 10.51 5.23 -11.99
CA HIS A 102 9.17 5.62 -11.58
C HIS A 102 9.24 6.49 -10.34
N THR A 103 8.37 7.49 -10.25
CA THR A 103 8.21 8.32 -9.06
C THR A 103 6.75 8.29 -8.65
N LEU A 104 6.48 7.92 -7.40
CA LEU A 104 5.15 7.96 -6.80
C LEU A 104 5.15 8.99 -5.68
N THR A 105 4.17 9.89 -5.71
CA THR A 105 3.99 10.93 -4.69
C THR A 105 2.51 11.04 -4.32
N PRO A 106 2.19 11.36 -3.05
CA PRO A 106 0.84 11.73 -2.66
C PRO A 106 0.30 12.87 -3.51
N ALA A 107 -0.78 12.64 -4.26
CA ALA A 107 -1.61 13.67 -4.87
C ALA A 107 -2.65 14.25 -3.88
N ASP A 108 -3.25 15.39 -4.21
CA ASP A 108 -4.31 15.98 -3.38
C ASP A 108 -5.66 15.25 -3.52
N SER A 109 -5.91 14.61 -4.67
CA SER A 109 -7.09 13.81 -4.95
C SER A 109 -6.73 12.44 -5.54
N VAL A 110 -7.62 11.47 -5.32
CA VAL A 110 -7.61 10.14 -5.94
C VAL A 110 -8.98 9.76 -6.49
N ASP A 111 -9.78 10.74 -6.84
CA ASP A 111 -11.09 10.50 -7.45
C ASP A 111 -10.88 9.87 -8.84
N GLY A 112 -11.68 8.86 -9.16
CA GLY A 112 -11.54 8.02 -10.34
C GLY A 112 -10.35 7.04 -10.32
N LEU A 113 -9.65 6.88 -9.19
CA LEU A 113 -8.52 5.95 -9.07
C LEU A 113 -8.91 4.71 -8.25
N HIS A 114 -9.16 3.63 -8.98
CA HIS A 114 -9.54 2.32 -8.48
C HIS A 114 -9.09 1.22 -9.45
N ALA A 115 -9.26 -0.04 -9.05
CA ALA A 115 -8.79 -1.18 -9.82
C ALA A 115 -9.70 -2.41 -9.68
N THR A 116 -9.82 -3.16 -10.78
CA THR A 116 -10.41 -4.49 -10.78
C THR A 116 -9.41 -5.46 -10.16
N PHE A 117 -9.80 -6.06 -9.05
CA PHE A 117 -9.13 -7.20 -8.47
C PHE A 117 -9.82 -8.49 -8.93
N ILE A 118 -9.02 -9.46 -9.34
CA ILE A 118 -9.50 -10.75 -9.81
C ILE A 118 -8.80 -11.86 -9.05
N GLU A 119 -9.57 -12.82 -8.55
CA GLU A 119 -9.08 -14.07 -7.96
C GLU A 119 -9.57 -15.25 -8.81
N LYS A 120 -8.64 -15.96 -9.44
CA LYS A 120 -8.92 -17.22 -10.11
C LYS A 120 -9.11 -18.33 -9.08
N ARG A 121 -10.31 -18.91 -9.07
CA ARG A 121 -10.62 -20.15 -8.37
C ARG A 121 -10.65 -21.32 -9.35
N LYS A 122 -10.90 -22.51 -8.82
CA LYS A 122 -10.85 -23.76 -9.61
C LYS A 122 -11.85 -23.76 -10.77
N SER A 123 -13.06 -23.24 -10.53
CA SER A 123 -14.20 -23.39 -11.45
C SER A 123 -14.84 -22.06 -11.85
N TYR A 124 -14.37 -20.95 -11.31
CA TYR A 124 -14.86 -19.61 -11.60
C TYR A 124 -13.80 -18.58 -11.22
N THR A 125 -14.04 -17.33 -11.56
CA THR A 125 -13.24 -16.18 -11.14
C THR A 125 -14.09 -15.29 -10.25
N LEU A 126 -13.48 -14.83 -9.16
CA LEU A 126 -14.06 -13.81 -8.29
C LEU A 126 -13.51 -12.46 -8.73
N GLU A 127 -14.38 -11.46 -8.78
CA GLU A 127 -14.05 -10.12 -9.20
C GLU A 127 -14.58 -9.08 -8.21
N SER A 128 -13.79 -8.03 -8.00
CA SER A 128 -14.21 -6.89 -7.19
C SER A 128 -13.51 -5.61 -7.66
N GLU A 129 -14.27 -4.53 -7.81
CA GLU A 129 -13.67 -3.20 -7.95
C GLU A 129 -13.21 -2.71 -6.58
N LEU A 130 -11.93 -2.46 -6.45
CA LEU A 130 -11.28 -2.05 -5.21
C LEU A 130 -10.69 -0.65 -5.35
N LYS A 131 -10.89 0.16 -4.30
CA LYS A 131 -10.20 1.42 -4.09
C LYS A 131 -9.18 1.28 -2.95
N PRO A 132 -7.87 1.28 -3.26
CA PRO A 132 -6.82 1.30 -2.24
C PRO A 132 -6.83 2.61 -1.43
N GLY A 133 -7.03 2.50 -0.12
CA GLY A 133 -7.08 3.64 0.81
C GLY A 133 -5.81 3.82 1.65
N GLY A 134 -4.88 2.87 1.62
CA GLY A 134 -3.64 2.96 2.37
C GLY A 134 -2.72 1.79 2.10
N PHE A 135 -1.46 1.93 2.49
CA PHE A 135 -0.50 0.84 2.47
C PHE A 135 0.40 0.82 3.68
N THR A 136 0.92 -0.36 4.00
CA THR A 136 1.96 -0.57 4.99
C THR A 136 3.09 -1.38 4.37
N LEU A 137 4.29 -0.81 4.35
CA LEU A 137 5.53 -1.49 4.02
C LEU A 137 6.23 -1.88 5.32
N TYR A 138 6.40 -3.16 5.59
CA TYR A 138 7.01 -3.64 6.83
C TYR A 138 8.07 -4.70 6.57
N GLY A 139 9.09 -4.73 7.43
CA GLY A 139 10.11 -5.77 7.38
C GLY A 139 10.98 -5.81 8.63
N GLU A 140 11.59 -6.95 8.83
CA GLU A 140 12.47 -7.25 9.95
C GLU A 140 13.75 -7.90 9.41
N ALA A 141 14.86 -7.70 10.12
CA ALA A 141 16.14 -8.30 9.81
C ALA A 141 16.02 -9.80 9.51
N GLY A 142 16.65 -10.23 8.42
CA GLY A 142 16.63 -11.62 7.96
C GLY A 142 15.39 -12.02 7.13
N ARG A 143 14.46 -11.10 6.84
CA ARG A 143 13.26 -11.38 6.04
C ARG A 143 13.12 -10.47 4.82
N ALA A 144 12.24 -10.85 3.90
CA ALA A 144 11.79 -9.97 2.83
C ALA A 144 10.86 -8.88 3.38
N MET A 145 10.83 -7.72 2.72
CA MET A 145 9.84 -6.70 2.99
C MET A 145 8.46 -7.19 2.53
N SER A 146 7.44 -6.84 3.29
CA SER A 146 6.04 -7.15 3.02
C SER A 146 5.26 -5.87 2.76
N LEU A 147 4.32 -5.95 1.83
CA LEU A 147 3.41 -4.87 1.47
C LEU A 147 1.99 -5.31 1.83
N ARG A 148 1.28 -4.47 2.57
CA ARG A 148 -0.14 -4.62 2.82
C ARG A 148 -0.88 -3.43 2.23
N LEU A 149 -1.82 -3.68 1.34
CA LEU A 149 -2.71 -2.66 0.75
C LEU A 149 -4.07 -2.75 1.43
N ALA A 150 -4.50 -1.69 2.11
CA ALA A 150 -5.85 -1.58 2.65
C ALA A 150 -6.81 -1.10 1.56
N VAL A 151 -7.93 -1.80 1.39
CA VAL A 151 -8.84 -1.61 0.26
C VAL A 151 -10.30 -1.59 0.71
N SER A 152 -11.09 -0.79 0.02
CA SER A 152 -12.56 -0.80 0.08
C SER A 152 -13.09 -1.18 -1.30
N GLY A 153 -14.12 -2.01 -1.36
CA GLY A 153 -14.63 -2.54 -2.62
C GLY A 153 -16.07 -2.15 -2.92
N PHE A 154 -16.46 -2.23 -4.19
CA PHE A 154 -17.82 -1.99 -4.66
C PHE A 154 -18.76 -3.16 -4.34
N ASP A 155 -18.39 -4.36 -4.79
CA ASP A 155 -19.09 -5.63 -4.57
C ASP A 155 -18.10 -6.78 -4.81
N ILE A 156 -18.44 -7.99 -4.37
CA ILE A 156 -17.78 -9.22 -4.78
C ILE A 156 -18.72 -9.97 -5.72
N VAL A 157 -18.31 -10.06 -6.98
CA VAL A 157 -18.99 -10.81 -8.04
C VAL A 157 -18.33 -12.18 -8.16
N GLU A 158 -19.13 -13.23 -8.03
CA GLU A 158 -18.70 -14.59 -8.35
C GLU A 158 -19.04 -14.89 -9.81
N ASP A 159 -18.16 -15.61 -10.48
CA ASP A 159 -18.28 -15.98 -11.89
C ASP A 159 -18.31 -14.75 -12.83
N SER A 160 -17.20 -14.02 -12.82
CA SER A 160 -17.06 -12.81 -13.65
C SER A 160 -17.28 -13.10 -15.13
N SER A 161 -18.15 -12.29 -15.75
CA SER A 161 -18.41 -12.31 -17.19
C SER A 161 -17.33 -11.61 -18.02
N VAL A 162 -16.52 -10.75 -17.41
CA VAL A 162 -15.42 -10.02 -18.06
C VAL A 162 -14.11 -10.80 -17.92
N ASN A 163 -13.77 -11.17 -16.70
CA ASN A 163 -12.56 -11.88 -16.34
C ASN A 163 -12.83 -13.37 -16.14
N THR A 164 -13.42 -14.02 -17.14
CA THR A 164 -13.65 -15.47 -17.16
C THR A 164 -12.35 -16.29 -17.00
N ILE A 165 -12.47 -17.61 -16.73
CA ILE A 165 -11.31 -18.50 -16.62
C ILE A 165 -10.43 -18.49 -17.88
N SER A 166 -11.06 -18.36 -19.07
CA SER A 166 -10.35 -18.36 -20.35
C SER A 166 -9.60 -17.04 -20.57
N THR A 167 -10.23 -15.89 -20.29
CA THR A 167 -9.57 -14.58 -20.42
C THR A 167 -8.43 -14.42 -19.40
N PHE A 168 -8.62 -14.93 -18.17
CA PHE A 168 -7.58 -14.94 -17.14
C PHE A 168 -6.36 -15.80 -17.48
N ALA A 169 -6.48 -16.76 -18.41
CA ALA A 169 -5.34 -17.61 -18.80
C ALA A 169 -4.18 -16.83 -19.45
N SER A 170 -4.44 -15.61 -19.95
CA SER A 170 -3.44 -14.72 -20.54
C SER A 170 -2.67 -13.88 -19.51
N VAL A 171 -3.08 -13.89 -18.24
CA VAL A 171 -2.47 -13.05 -17.19
C VAL A 171 -1.07 -13.56 -16.85
N THR A 172 -0.11 -12.64 -16.80
CA THR A 172 1.28 -12.91 -16.41
C THR A 172 1.71 -11.94 -15.30
N ILE A 173 2.62 -12.38 -14.42
CA ILE A 173 3.25 -11.52 -13.42
C ILE A 173 4.49 -10.85 -14.05
N PRO A 174 4.64 -9.51 -13.98
CA PRO A 174 5.79 -8.81 -14.56
C PRO A 174 7.15 -9.26 -14.01
N ASP A 175 7.24 -9.58 -12.72
CA ASP A 175 8.48 -9.97 -12.05
C ASP A 175 8.24 -10.89 -10.84
N THR A 176 8.64 -12.15 -10.96
CA THR A 176 8.53 -13.15 -9.89
C THR A 176 9.82 -13.30 -9.07
N GLY A 177 10.95 -12.78 -9.55
CA GLY A 177 12.28 -13.05 -8.98
C GLY A 177 12.80 -12.00 -8.02
N ASN A 178 12.36 -10.74 -8.13
CA ASN A 178 13.01 -9.62 -7.43
C ASN A 178 12.12 -9.01 -6.33
N ARG A 179 12.21 -9.60 -5.13
CA ARG A 179 11.60 -9.06 -3.90
C ARG A 179 12.56 -8.08 -3.22
N LEU A 180 12.01 -7.13 -2.47
CA LEU A 180 12.78 -6.28 -1.57
C LEU A 180 13.21 -7.12 -0.36
N LEU A 181 14.50 -7.19 -0.08
CA LEU A 181 15.04 -7.85 1.10
C LEU A 181 15.47 -6.82 2.13
N PHE A 182 15.19 -7.06 3.41
CA PHE A 182 15.65 -6.17 4.48
C PHE A 182 17.19 -6.02 4.48
N ALA A 183 17.90 -7.11 4.14
CA ALA A 183 19.36 -7.13 4.06
C ALA A 183 19.93 -6.20 2.98
N ASP A 184 19.14 -5.87 1.95
CA ASP A 184 19.55 -4.97 0.86
C ASP A 184 19.23 -3.50 1.17
N SER A 185 18.72 -3.21 2.38
CA SER A 185 18.30 -1.88 2.79
C SER A 185 19.46 -1.07 3.38
N VAL A 186 19.49 0.21 3.02
CA VAL A 186 20.30 1.24 3.68
C VAL A 186 19.33 2.31 4.17
N VAL A 187 19.32 2.53 5.48
CA VAL A 187 18.52 3.59 6.12
C VAL A 187 19.45 4.73 6.50
N ARG A 188 19.15 5.94 6.06
CA ARG A 188 19.90 7.14 6.43
C ARG A 188 18.99 8.18 7.06
N MET A 189 19.52 8.91 8.03
CA MET A 189 18.78 9.94 8.74
C MET A 189 19.71 11.04 9.25
N ASN A 190 19.33 12.29 9.01
CA ASN A 190 19.92 13.45 9.68
C ASN A 190 18.86 14.56 9.84
N THR A 191 19.28 15.74 10.30
CA THR A 191 18.37 16.88 10.45
C THR A 191 17.83 17.33 9.08
N ALA A 192 16.55 17.72 9.02
CA ALA A 192 15.95 18.20 7.77
C ALA A 192 16.69 19.41 7.20
N SER A 193 17.19 20.30 8.06
CA SER A 193 18.03 21.45 7.71
C SER A 193 19.50 21.12 7.40
N GLY A 194 19.93 19.87 7.61
CA GLY A 194 21.31 19.45 7.41
C GLY A 194 21.70 19.32 5.93
N ALA A 195 22.97 18.97 5.69
CA ALA A 195 23.48 18.63 4.35
C ALA A 195 22.76 17.40 3.76
N ALA A 196 22.95 17.14 2.47
CA ALA A 196 22.40 15.95 1.81
C ALA A 196 22.82 14.66 2.53
N LEU A 197 21.92 13.66 2.56
CA LEU A 197 22.17 12.38 3.22
C LEU A 197 23.38 11.67 2.58
N GLY A 198 24.36 11.34 3.41
CA GLY A 198 25.60 10.68 3.02
C GLY A 198 25.84 9.36 3.76
N THR A 199 27.04 8.82 3.62
CA THR A 199 27.47 7.58 4.29
C THR A 199 27.61 7.74 5.80
N GLY A 200 27.84 8.96 6.29
CA GLY A 200 27.91 9.27 7.73
C GLY A 200 26.54 9.28 8.44
N ASP A 201 25.44 9.30 7.70
CA ASP A 201 24.07 9.40 8.24
C ASP A 201 23.38 8.03 8.38
N VAL A 202 24.11 6.92 8.15
CA VAL A 202 23.53 5.58 8.14
C VAL A 202 23.15 5.13 9.55
N ILE A 203 21.92 4.63 9.70
CA ILE A 203 21.39 4.04 10.93
C ILE A 203 21.00 2.58 10.70
N TYR A 204 20.95 1.79 11.77
CA TYR A 204 20.79 0.33 11.70
C TYR A 204 19.57 -0.16 12.51
N PRO A 205 18.34 0.15 12.07
CA PRO A 205 17.17 -0.48 12.63
C PRO A 205 17.16 -1.97 12.31
N ASN A 206 16.57 -2.79 13.19
CA ASN A 206 16.30 -4.20 12.92
C ASN A 206 14.85 -4.46 12.48
N ARG A 207 13.98 -3.44 12.57
CA ARG A 207 12.62 -3.46 12.02
C ARG A 207 12.24 -2.09 11.48
N ILE A 208 11.58 -2.10 10.33
CA ILE A 208 11.06 -0.92 9.65
C ILE A 208 9.57 -1.16 9.39
N GLU A 209 8.74 -0.19 9.72
CA GLU A 209 7.31 -0.20 9.39
C GLU A 209 6.89 1.19 8.95
N PHE A 210 6.65 1.37 7.66
CA PHE A 210 6.11 2.58 7.08
C PHE A 210 4.64 2.37 6.72
N SER A 211 3.77 3.27 7.13
CA SER A 211 2.34 3.23 6.84
C SER A 211 1.86 4.57 6.32
N TYR A 212 1.11 4.54 5.25
CA TYR A 212 0.39 5.69 4.72
C TYR A 212 -1.09 5.34 4.55
N LYS A 213 -1.97 6.18 5.11
CA LYS A 213 -3.42 5.96 5.05
C LYS A 213 -4.12 7.26 4.68
N ARG A 214 -4.90 7.23 3.60
CA ARG A 214 -5.83 8.29 3.25
C ARG A 214 -7.09 8.20 4.11
N SER A 215 -7.64 9.36 4.45
CA SER A 215 -8.99 9.44 4.99
C SER A 215 -9.96 9.41 3.80
N LEU A 216 -10.46 8.22 3.47
CA LEU A 216 -11.46 8.04 2.41
C LEU A 216 -12.83 7.73 3.03
N ARG A 217 -13.88 8.26 2.41
CA ARG A 217 -15.26 7.97 2.76
C ARG A 217 -16.08 7.71 1.51
N GLY A 218 -16.71 6.55 1.43
CA GLY A 218 -17.79 6.30 0.49
C GLY A 218 -19.15 6.57 1.14
N LEU A 219 -20.12 6.92 0.31
CA LEU A 219 -21.52 7.11 0.71
C LEU A 219 -22.38 5.98 0.12
N TYR A 220 -23.58 5.80 0.67
CA TYR A 220 -24.59 4.89 0.14
C TYR A 220 -25.80 5.75 -0.23
N THR A 221 -25.86 6.15 -1.51
CA THR A 221 -26.85 7.13 -1.99
C THR A 221 -28.06 6.48 -2.66
N GLY A 222 -28.09 5.15 -2.77
CA GLY A 222 -29.08 4.41 -3.55
C GLY A 222 -28.85 4.47 -5.06
N GLN A 223 -27.83 5.17 -5.55
CA GLN A 223 -27.49 5.21 -6.98
C GLN A 223 -27.09 3.83 -7.51
N TYR A 224 -26.31 3.09 -6.72
CA TYR A 224 -25.89 1.73 -7.05
C TYR A 224 -26.61 0.74 -6.15
N THR A 225 -27.38 -0.15 -6.76
CA THR A 225 -28.09 -1.22 -6.04
C THR A 225 -27.76 -2.57 -6.64
N VAL A 226 -27.95 -3.61 -5.84
CA VAL A 226 -27.92 -5.00 -6.31
C VAL A 226 -29.08 -5.76 -5.72
N THR A 227 -29.77 -6.51 -6.59
CA THR A 227 -30.80 -7.45 -6.18
C THR A 227 -30.25 -8.87 -6.22
N ARG A 228 -30.16 -9.53 -5.06
CA ARG A 228 -29.80 -10.95 -4.94
C ARG A 228 -30.98 -11.71 -4.35
N GLY A 229 -31.68 -12.48 -5.19
CA GLY A 229 -32.96 -13.08 -4.80
C GLY A 229 -34.04 -12.01 -4.66
N GLN A 230 -34.68 -11.93 -3.49
CA GLN A 230 -35.72 -10.93 -3.19
C GLN A 230 -35.21 -9.69 -2.44
N VAL A 231 -33.90 -9.59 -2.22
CA VAL A 231 -33.30 -8.50 -1.43
C VAL A 231 -32.56 -7.55 -2.37
N THR A 232 -32.87 -6.26 -2.26
CA THR A 232 -32.11 -5.18 -2.88
C THR A 232 -31.30 -4.45 -1.81
N THR A 233 -30.00 -4.31 -2.01
CA THR A 233 -29.10 -3.59 -1.12
C THR A 233 -28.35 -2.50 -1.87
N ASP A 234 -28.06 -1.40 -1.20
CA ASP A 234 -27.23 -0.33 -1.71
C ASP A 234 -25.74 -0.74 -1.70
N ARG A 235 -25.03 -0.33 -2.75
CA ARG A 235 -23.58 -0.43 -2.86
C ARG A 235 -22.95 0.93 -2.58
N ILE A 236 -21.68 0.89 -2.20
CA ILE A 236 -20.92 2.08 -1.89
C ILE A 236 -20.59 2.88 -3.17
N ASP A 237 -20.83 4.18 -3.14
CA ASP A 237 -20.28 5.12 -4.12
C ASP A 237 -18.76 5.14 -4.01
N GLU A 238 -18.07 5.59 -5.05
CA GLU A 238 -16.61 5.62 -5.05
C GLU A 238 -16.10 6.38 -3.81
N PRO A 239 -15.26 5.76 -2.94
CA PRO A 239 -14.76 6.46 -1.77
C PRO A 239 -13.92 7.67 -2.15
N VAL A 240 -14.31 8.86 -1.68
CA VAL A 240 -13.60 10.13 -1.96
C VAL A 240 -12.84 10.62 -0.73
N ASN A 241 -11.92 11.57 -0.92
CA ASN A 241 -11.14 12.15 0.17
C ASN A 241 -12.05 12.87 1.18
N SER A 242 -11.93 12.50 2.46
CA SER A 242 -12.73 13.02 3.56
C SER A 242 -11.91 13.68 4.69
N GLY A 243 -10.60 13.84 4.51
CA GLY A 243 -9.73 14.49 5.49
C GLY A 243 -8.24 14.28 5.21
N ALA A 244 -7.41 14.71 6.16
CA ALA A 244 -5.96 14.59 6.07
C ALA A 244 -5.52 13.11 6.08
N ALA A 245 -4.51 12.80 5.28
CA ALA A 245 -3.86 11.50 5.32
C ALA A 245 -2.90 11.39 6.50
N ILE A 246 -2.71 10.17 7.00
CA ILE A 246 -1.81 9.85 8.10
C ILE A 246 -0.59 9.13 7.54
N VAL A 247 0.60 9.61 7.92
CA VAL A 247 1.88 8.99 7.58
C VAL A 247 2.58 8.60 8.88
N THR A 248 3.02 7.36 8.99
CA THR A 248 3.74 6.87 10.17
C THR A 248 4.94 6.05 9.74
N LEU A 249 6.10 6.34 10.30
CA LEU A 249 7.28 5.50 10.19
C LEU A 249 7.64 5.00 11.59
N ARG A 250 7.88 3.71 11.77
CA ARG A 250 8.44 3.14 12.99
C ARG A 250 9.77 2.47 12.67
N LEU A 251 10.76 2.83 13.46
CA LEU A 251 12.09 2.24 13.43
C LEU A 251 12.37 1.62 14.80
N ASN A 252 12.66 0.33 14.82
CA ASN A 252 13.11 -0.36 16.03
C ASN A 252 14.58 -0.68 15.89
N PHE A 253 15.31 -0.57 16.99
CA PHE A 253 16.75 -0.78 17.06
C PHE A 253 17.05 -1.91 18.06
N PRO A 254 18.04 -2.77 17.75
CA PRO A 254 18.38 -3.91 18.61
C PRO A 254 18.97 -3.50 19.96
N SER A 255 19.49 -2.28 20.10
CA SER A 255 20.02 -1.71 21.34
C SER A 255 19.75 -0.22 21.39
N ASN A 256 19.57 0.31 22.60
CA ASN A 256 19.62 1.74 22.83
C ASN A 256 21.07 2.22 22.71
N SER A 257 21.39 2.94 21.62
CA SER A 257 22.75 3.40 21.36
C SER A 257 22.84 4.90 21.11
N ASP A 258 21.71 5.63 21.06
CA ASP A 258 21.71 7.00 20.56
C ASP A 258 20.94 7.99 21.45
N ALA A 259 21.70 8.71 22.28
CA ALA A 259 21.20 9.82 23.09
C ALA A 259 20.80 11.04 22.24
N VAL A 260 21.28 11.14 20.99
CA VAL A 260 20.96 12.24 20.07
C VAL A 260 19.49 12.16 19.67
N LEU A 261 18.99 10.98 19.31
CA LEU A 261 17.57 10.77 19.01
C LEU A 261 16.63 11.17 20.15
N LEU A 262 17.00 10.89 21.40
CA LEU A 262 16.23 11.34 22.56
C LEU A 262 16.25 12.86 22.72
N THR A 263 17.40 13.48 22.45
CA THR A 263 17.58 14.94 22.52
C THR A 263 16.75 15.62 21.42
N ASP A 264 16.81 15.10 20.20
CA ASP A 264 16.03 15.56 19.06
C ASP A 264 14.52 15.44 19.30
N PHE A 265 14.08 14.35 19.94
CA PHE A 265 12.67 14.19 20.32
C PHE A 265 12.22 15.28 21.29
N LYS A 266 13.02 15.57 22.33
CA LYS A 266 12.69 16.63 23.31
C LYS A 266 12.68 18.03 22.67
N ALA A 267 13.48 18.23 21.63
CA ALA A 267 13.60 19.50 20.92
C ALA A 267 12.69 19.62 19.68
N ASP A 268 11.86 18.61 19.39
CA ASP A 268 11.01 18.53 18.19
C ASP A 268 11.78 18.83 16.88
N VAL A 269 12.96 18.21 16.75
CA VAL A 269 13.82 18.39 15.58
C VAL A 269 13.30 17.55 14.42
N ALA A 270 12.91 18.23 13.35
CA ALA A 270 12.56 17.58 12.08
C ALA A 270 13.77 16.83 11.49
N LYS A 271 13.55 15.58 11.11
CA LYS A 271 14.52 14.72 10.43
C LYS A 271 14.15 14.55 8.96
N LYS A 272 15.15 14.32 8.12
CA LYS A 272 14.93 13.74 6.79
C LYS A 272 15.48 12.32 6.80
N ILE A 273 14.73 11.41 6.18
CA ILE A 273 15.00 9.97 6.21
C ILE A 273 14.88 9.43 4.81
N ASP A 274 15.83 8.59 4.40
CA ASP A 274 15.64 7.71 3.27
C ASP A 274 15.86 6.24 3.63
N ILE A 275 15.15 5.38 2.89
CA ILE A 275 15.26 3.93 2.97
C ILE A 275 15.43 3.42 1.56
N VAL A 276 16.65 2.98 1.24
CA VAL A 276 17.02 2.56 -0.12
C VAL A 276 17.30 1.07 -0.14
N PHE A 277 16.57 0.34 -0.98
CA PHE A 277 16.81 -1.06 -1.28
C PHE A 277 17.49 -1.17 -2.64
N THR A 278 18.64 -1.84 -2.71
CA THR A 278 19.35 -2.08 -3.97
C THR A 278 19.30 -3.56 -4.35
N GLY A 279 18.57 -3.88 -5.42
CA GLY A 279 18.42 -5.23 -5.92
C GLY A 279 19.41 -5.57 -7.03
N ARG A 280 19.08 -6.63 -7.77
CA ARG A 280 19.90 -7.13 -8.88
C ARG A 280 20.02 -6.13 -10.02
N GLN A 281 21.12 -6.26 -10.76
CA GLN A 281 21.39 -5.51 -11.97
C GLN A 281 20.32 -5.73 -13.05
N ILE A 282 19.96 -4.64 -13.74
CA ILE A 282 19.08 -4.65 -14.92
C ILE A 282 19.97 -4.65 -16.17
N GLU A 283 20.87 -3.67 -16.25
CA GLU A 283 21.87 -3.52 -17.32
C GLU A 283 23.14 -2.87 -16.75
N SER A 284 24.19 -2.72 -17.56
CA SER A 284 25.48 -2.17 -17.11
C SER A 284 25.31 -0.81 -16.40
N GLY A 285 25.73 -0.73 -15.14
CA GLY A 285 25.61 0.49 -14.32
C GLY A 285 24.24 0.75 -13.68
N PHE A 286 23.21 -0.06 -13.95
CA PHE A 286 21.85 0.13 -13.44
C PHE A 286 21.34 -1.09 -12.66
N ASN A 287 21.01 -0.87 -11.39
CA ASN A 287 20.39 -1.86 -10.53
C ASN A 287 18.91 -1.53 -10.32
N ARG A 288 18.11 -2.56 -10.02
CA ARG A 288 16.78 -2.35 -9.43
C ARG A 288 16.93 -1.59 -8.13
N LYS A 289 16.16 -0.54 -7.95
CA LYS A 289 16.20 0.29 -6.74
C LYS A 289 14.79 0.62 -6.29
N PHE A 290 14.56 0.62 -4.98
CA PHE A 290 13.36 1.15 -4.36
C PHE A 290 13.85 2.13 -3.28
N SER A 291 13.40 3.37 -3.35
CA SER A 291 13.72 4.40 -2.36
C SER A 291 12.42 4.95 -1.79
N LEU A 292 12.30 4.94 -0.47
CA LEU A 292 11.31 5.71 0.26
C LEU A 292 12.01 6.91 0.87
N GLU A 293 11.62 8.11 0.47
CA GLU A 293 12.18 9.38 0.89
C GLU A 293 11.14 10.15 1.71
N ILE A 294 11.49 10.55 2.94
CA ILE A 294 10.63 11.30 3.86
C ILE A 294 11.37 12.60 4.23
N PRO A 295 10.93 13.76 3.73
CA PRO A 295 11.66 15.02 3.85
C PRO A 295 11.54 15.70 5.22
N ASP A 296 10.40 15.53 5.91
CA ASP A 296 10.15 16.09 7.24
C ASP A 296 9.45 15.02 8.09
N ALA A 297 10.25 14.31 8.88
CA ALA A 297 9.86 13.28 9.82
C ALA A 297 10.05 13.79 11.26
N ARG A 298 8.98 13.83 12.04
CA ARG A 298 9.00 14.28 13.45
C ARG A 298 8.72 13.14 14.39
N ILE A 299 9.55 13.00 15.41
CA ILE A 299 9.40 11.93 16.41
C ILE A 299 8.17 12.26 17.27
N THR A 300 7.21 11.34 17.30
CA THR A 300 5.95 11.47 18.07
C THR A 300 5.95 10.61 19.32
N SER A 301 6.71 9.52 19.30
CA SER A 301 6.87 8.64 20.44
C SER A 301 8.23 7.97 20.37
N MET A 302 8.82 7.77 21.54
CA MET A 302 10.05 7.01 21.66
C MET A 302 10.03 6.14 22.90
N THR A 303 10.42 4.88 22.74
CA THR A 303 10.62 3.91 23.82
C THR A 303 12.10 3.59 23.91
N VAL A 304 12.68 3.64 25.11
CA VAL A 304 14.13 3.44 25.36
C VAL A 304 14.44 2.28 26.30
N PHE A 305 13.40 1.61 26.80
CA PHE A 305 13.50 0.43 27.66
C PHE A 305 12.32 -0.49 27.41
N ASP A 306 12.58 -1.79 27.27
CA ASP A 306 11.54 -2.82 27.23
C ASP A 306 11.63 -3.66 28.51
N SER A 307 10.72 -3.37 29.45
CA SER A 307 10.64 -4.03 30.75
C SER A 307 10.33 -5.52 30.66
N SER A 308 9.74 -5.98 29.53
CA SER A 308 9.39 -7.39 29.33
C SER A 308 10.59 -8.27 28.97
N ARG A 309 11.67 -7.67 28.46
CA ARG A 309 12.87 -8.38 27.98
C ARG A 309 14.12 -8.14 28.82
N GLY A 310 14.04 -7.28 29.83
CA GLY A 310 15.19 -6.90 30.67
C GLY A 310 16.36 -6.30 29.88
N ARG A 311 16.11 -5.77 28.67
CA ARG A 311 17.11 -5.23 27.75
C ARG A 311 16.74 -3.82 27.32
N LEU A 312 17.76 -2.99 27.12
CA LEU A 312 17.62 -1.67 26.51
C LEU A 312 17.30 -1.84 25.01
N VAL A 313 16.06 -1.55 24.63
CA VAL A 313 15.58 -1.51 23.25
C VAL A 313 15.19 -0.07 22.94
N GLN A 314 15.49 0.40 21.74
CA GLN A 314 15.05 1.72 21.28
C GLN A 314 14.05 1.56 20.14
N SER A 315 12.92 2.26 20.23
CA SER A 315 11.91 2.33 19.18
C SER A 315 11.49 3.78 19.01
N ALA A 316 11.57 4.30 17.79
CA ALA A 316 11.15 5.66 17.45
C ALA A 316 9.99 5.60 16.45
N GLN A 317 8.90 6.28 16.77
CA GLN A 317 7.77 6.49 15.86
C GLN A 317 7.81 7.93 15.36
N PHE A 318 7.75 8.08 14.04
CA PHE A 318 7.73 9.35 13.35
C PHE A 318 6.38 9.57 12.68
N THR A 319 5.93 10.81 12.64
CA THR A 319 4.93 11.30 11.68
C THR A 319 5.65 12.05 10.56
N ALA A 320 5.11 12.01 9.35
CA ALA A 320 5.64 12.84 8.26
C ALA A 320 4.76 14.08 8.02
N ALA A 321 5.38 15.21 7.76
CA ALA A 321 4.73 16.46 7.37
C ALA A 321 5.15 16.87 5.96
N ILE A 322 4.41 17.80 5.36
CA ILE A 322 4.84 18.47 4.14
C ILE A 322 5.97 19.43 4.51
N PRO A 323 7.15 19.35 3.89
CA PRO A 323 8.26 20.22 4.22
C PRO A 323 7.97 21.65 3.73
N ALA A 324 8.33 22.67 4.53
CA ALA A 324 8.18 24.07 4.13
C ALA A 324 9.03 24.43 2.89
N SER A 325 10.17 23.75 2.72
CA SER A 325 11.02 23.78 1.54
C SER A 325 11.70 22.43 1.36
N ALA A 326 12.01 22.07 0.12
CA ALA A 326 12.67 20.80 -0.17
C ALA A 326 14.03 20.71 0.55
N PRO A 327 14.25 19.72 1.43
CA PRO A 327 15.52 19.56 2.12
C PRO A 327 16.68 19.31 1.14
N SER A 328 17.90 19.71 1.53
CA SER A 328 19.10 19.43 0.73
C SER A 328 19.24 17.92 0.48
N GLY A 329 19.47 17.53 -0.78
CA GLY A 329 19.50 16.12 -1.22
C GLY A 329 18.14 15.50 -1.55
N MET A 330 17.03 16.18 -1.22
CA MET A 330 15.65 15.75 -1.48
C MET A 330 14.92 16.76 -2.37
N SER A 331 15.60 17.22 -3.42
CA SER A 331 15.08 18.22 -4.35
C SER A 331 13.71 17.82 -4.93
N ALA A 332 12.83 18.82 -5.07
CA ALA A 332 11.49 18.69 -5.61
C ALA A 332 10.54 17.74 -4.85
N ILE A 333 10.81 17.46 -3.56
CA ILE A 333 9.80 16.84 -2.68
C ILE A 333 9.02 17.94 -1.97
N THR A 334 7.75 18.10 -2.33
CA THR A 334 6.78 19.01 -1.70
C THR A 334 5.60 18.24 -1.09
N THR A 335 5.77 16.95 -0.88
CA THR A 335 4.78 16.00 -0.35
C THR A 335 5.38 15.30 0.88
N PRO A 336 4.56 14.67 1.75
CA PRO A 336 5.09 14.11 2.99
C PRO A 336 6.01 12.89 2.78
N TRP A 337 5.98 12.29 1.59
CA TRP A 337 6.90 11.23 1.19
C TRP A 337 6.97 11.13 -0.34
N ARG A 338 8.04 10.52 -0.84
CA ARG A 338 8.20 10.14 -2.24
C ARG A 338 8.72 8.70 -2.31
N ILE A 339 8.14 7.89 -3.17
CA ILE A 339 8.71 6.59 -3.54
C ILE A 339 9.33 6.74 -4.92
N LYS A 340 10.56 6.26 -5.08
CA LYS A 340 11.19 6.08 -6.39
C LYS A 340 11.49 4.62 -6.62
N VAL A 341 11.17 4.10 -7.80
CA VAL A 341 11.47 2.73 -8.15
C VAL A 341 12.11 2.66 -9.53
N THR A 342 13.28 2.05 -9.62
CA THR A 342 13.98 1.77 -10.87
C THR A 342 13.76 0.31 -11.25
N ASN A 343 13.14 0.07 -12.41
CA ASN A 343 12.82 -1.26 -12.95
C ASN A 343 12.78 -1.24 -14.48
N THR A 344 12.26 -2.30 -15.10
CA THR A 344 12.17 -2.46 -16.56
C THR A 344 10.83 -2.04 -17.16
N ASN A 345 9.88 -1.57 -16.36
CA ASN A 345 8.56 -1.17 -16.87
C ASN A 345 8.65 0.24 -17.49
N SER A 346 8.31 0.36 -18.77
CA SER A 346 8.35 1.62 -19.51
C SER A 346 7.07 2.45 -19.40
N ALA A 347 5.98 1.87 -18.90
CA ALA A 347 4.67 2.54 -18.82
C ALA A 347 4.40 3.07 -17.41
N SER A 348 3.65 4.18 -17.32
CA SER A 348 3.13 4.62 -16.03
C SER A 348 2.15 3.59 -15.47
N TYR A 349 2.19 3.38 -14.15
CA TYR A 349 1.25 2.52 -13.45
C TYR A 349 -0.17 3.12 -13.35
N LEU A 350 -0.34 4.42 -13.61
CA LEU A 350 -1.66 5.07 -13.64
C LEU A 350 -2.07 5.48 -15.07
N ALA A 351 -1.39 4.99 -16.11
CA ALA A 351 -1.82 5.22 -17.49
C ALA A 351 -3.22 4.64 -17.76
#